data_AF-A0A7C2LMM9-F1
#
_entry.id   AF-A0A7C2LMM9-F1
#
_cell.length_a   1.000
_cell.length_b   1.000
_cell.length_c   1.000
_cell.angle_alpha   90.00
_cell.angle_beta   90.00
_cell.angle_gamma   90.00
#
_symmetry.space_group_name_H-M   'P 1'
#
loop_
_entity.id
_entity.type
_entity.pdbx_description
1 polymer ?
#
loop_
_entity_poly.entity_id
_entity_poly.type
_entity_poly.pdbx_seq_one_letter_code
_entity_poly.pdbx_strand_id
1 'polypeptide(L)' 'METRLIIDPPLTGTENMARDSALLEAGAPALRFYQWSPPCVSVGYFQNIEQDIDEEFLSREG' A
#
# COMPACT_ATOMS: atom_id res chain seq x y z
N MET A 1 -23.73 0.91 13.86
CA MET A 1 -22.36 0.72 13.34
C MET A 1 -22.00 1.98 12.58
N GLU A 2 -20.96 2.69 13.02
CA GLU A 2 -20.47 3.90 12.33
C GLU A 2 -19.36 3.48 11.35
N THR A 3 -19.46 3.93 10.10
CA THR A 3 -18.42 3.71 9.08
C THR A 3 -17.51 4.93 9.03
N ARG A 4 -16.19 4.71 9.07
CA ARG A 4 -15.21 5.81 8.98
C ARG A 4 -14.84 6.10 7.53
N LEU A 5 -14.86 7.36 7.13
CA LEU A 5 -14.25 7.83 5.88
C LEU A 5 -12.86 8.40 6.22
N ILE A 6 -11.83 7.90 5.55
CA ILE A 6 -10.44 8.34 5.72
C ILE A 6 -9.91 8.80 4.36
N ILE A 7 -9.31 9.98 4.31
CA ILE A 7 -8.68 10.53 3.11
C ILE A 7 -7.25 10.89 3.49
N ASP A 8 -6.29 10.10 3.03
CA ASP A 8 -4.88 10.33 3.30
C ASP A 8 -4.25 11.20 2.21
N PRO A 9 -3.19 11.97 2.54
CA PRO A 9 -2.29 12.50 1.52
C PRO A 9 -1.57 11.35 0.78
N PRO A 10 -0.87 11.62 -0.33
CA PRO A 10 0.08 10.66 -0.89
C PRO A 10 1.14 10.29 0.15
N LEU A 11 1.37 8.99 0.32
CA LEU A 11 2.29 8.43 1.31
C LEU A 11 3.18 7.37 0.67
N THR A 12 4.25 6.99 1.38
CA THR A 12 5.15 5.94 0.88
C THR A 12 4.46 4.57 0.81
N GLY A 13 5.06 3.67 0.02
CA GLY A 13 4.68 2.26 -0.08
C GLY A 13 4.41 1.61 1.29
N THR A 14 5.43 1.64 2.14
CA THR A 14 5.40 1.03 3.47
C THR A 14 4.35 1.64 4.38
N GLU A 15 4.19 2.96 4.35
CA GLU A 15 3.22 3.67 5.17
C GLU A 15 1.76 3.37 4.82
N ASN A 16 1.46 3.20 3.53
CA ASN A 16 0.13 2.81 3.07
C ASN A 16 -0.19 1.38 3.50
N MET A 17 0.75 0.45 3.32
CA MET A 17 0.56 -0.96 3.70
C MET A 17 0.40 -1.11 5.22
N ALA A 18 1.20 -0.41 6.03
CA ALA A 18 1.08 -0.45 7.48
C ALA A 18 -0.29 0.06 7.97
N ARG A 19 -0.83 1.12 7.36
CA ARG A 19 -2.17 1.64 7.69
C ARG A 19 -3.27 0.66 7.31
N ASP A 20 -3.18 0.03 6.14
CA ASP A 20 -4.16 -0.96 5.69
C ASP A 20 -4.18 -2.18 6.62
N SER A 21 -3.01 -2.68 7.05
CA SER A 21 -2.90 -3.73 8.06
C SER A 21 -3.54 -3.32 9.39
N ALA A 22 -3.28 -2.11 9.89
CA ALA A 22 -3.88 -1.62 11.13
C ALA A 22 -5.42 -1.48 11.03
N LEU A 23 -5.94 -1.08 9.87
CA LEU A 23 -7.39 -1.03 9.63
C LEU A 23 -8.02 -2.43 9.59
N LEU A 24 -7.35 -3.39 8.97
CA LEU A 24 -7.77 -4.78 8.94
C LEU A 24 -7.81 -5.37 10.35
N GLU A 25 -6.77 -5.16 11.15
CA GLU A 25 -6.69 -5.60 12.55
C GLU A 25 -7.77 -4.97 13.43
N ALA A 26 -8.10 -3.69 13.19
CA ALA A 26 -9.14 -3.00 13.96
C ALA A 26 -10.55 -3.57 13.73
N GLY A 27 -10.80 -4.27 12.61
CA GLY A 27 -12.06 -4.99 12.35
C GLY A 27 -13.32 -4.12 12.25
N ALA A 28 -13.16 -2.79 12.11
CA ALA A 28 -14.27 -1.83 12.03
C ALA A 28 -14.44 -1.32 10.60
N PRO A 29 -15.69 -1.12 10.11
CA PRO A 29 -15.94 -0.61 8.76
C PRO A 29 -15.23 0.72 8.49
N ALA A 30 -14.46 0.77 7.40
CA ALA A 30 -13.80 1.98 6.92
C ALA A 30 -13.78 2.01 5.38
N LEU A 31 -13.88 3.21 4.82
CA LEU A 31 -13.55 3.51 3.43
C LEU A 31 -12.36 4.46 3.43
N ARG A 32 -11.28 4.07 2.76
CA ARG A 32 -10.03 4.82 2.68
C ARG A 32 -9.73 5.20 1.24
N PHE A 33 -9.51 6.48 0.98
CA PHE A 33 -8.88 6.97 -0.25
C PHE A 33 -7.43 7.34 0.04
N TYR A 34 -6.51 6.85 -0.79
CA TYR A 34 -5.07 7.06 -0.61
C TYR A 34 -4.35 7.07 -1.97
N GLN A 35 -3.12 7.57 -1.96
CA GLN A 35 -2.23 7.62 -3.12
C GLN A 35 -0.80 7.23 -2.71
N TRP A 36 0.02 6.90 -3.70
CA TRP A 36 1.43 6.55 -3.51
C TRP A 36 2.32 7.74 -3.86
N SER A 37 3.30 8.06 -3.01
CA SER A 37 4.38 8.98 -3.30
C SER A 37 5.64 8.60 -2.49
N PRO A 38 6.77 8.29 -3.13
CA PRO A 38 6.97 8.20 -4.59
C PRO A 38 6.15 7.04 -5.22
N PRO A 39 6.07 6.95 -6.56
CA PRO A 39 5.54 5.77 -7.23
C PRO A 39 6.21 4.49 -6.71
N CYS A 40 5.44 3.43 -6.53
CA CYS A 40 5.97 2.15 -6.05
C CYS A 40 5.20 0.98 -6.65
N VAL A 41 5.85 -0.19 -6.67
CA VAL A 41 5.20 -1.45 -7.04
C VAL A 41 4.72 -2.15 -5.78
N SER A 42 3.42 -2.45 -5.71
CA SER A 42 2.86 -3.30 -4.66
C SER A 42 2.89 -4.76 -5.10
N VAL A 43 3.45 -5.63 -4.29
CA VAL A 43 3.57 -7.06 -4.56
C VAL A 43 2.61 -7.82 -3.64
N GLY A 44 1.80 -8.70 -4.21
CA GLY A 44 0.89 -9.56 -3.46
C GLY A 44 1.66 -10.52 -2.55
N TYR A 45 1.06 -10.87 -1.42
CA TYR A 45 1.72 -11.66 -0.36
C TYR A 45 2.34 -12.99 -0.85
N PHE A 46 1.75 -13.61 -1.88
CA PHE A 46 2.22 -14.88 -2.45
C PHE A 46 2.95 -14.73 -3.79
N GLN A 47 3.21 -13.51 -4.26
CA GLN A 47 3.98 -13.27 -5.48
C GLN A 47 5.47 -13.35 -5.19
N ASN A 48 6.25 -13.79 -6.18
CA ASN A 48 7.68 -13.94 -6.04
C ASN A 48 8.38 -12.69 -6.58
N ILE A 49 9.09 -11.97 -5.71
CA ILE A 49 9.75 -10.71 -6.10
C ILE A 49 10.79 -10.96 -7.20
N GLU A 50 11.67 -11.96 -7.03
CA GLU A 50 12.75 -12.26 -7.96
C GLU A 50 12.26 -12.69 -9.35
N GLN A 51 11.06 -13.29 -9.43
CA GLN A 51 10.50 -13.80 -10.69
C GLN A 51 9.54 -12.81 -11.37
N ASP A 52 8.79 -12.04 -10.58
CA ASP A 52 7.69 -11.22 -11.08
C ASP A 52 8.08 -9.74 -11.21
N ILE A 53 9.17 -9.30 -10.56
CA ILE A 53 9.57 -7.89 -10.48
C ILE A 53 10.96 -7.67 -11.09
N ASP A 54 11.07 -6.69 -11.97
CA ASP A 54 12.34 -6.20 -12.51
C ASP A 54 12.96 -5.18 -11.52
N GLU A 55 13.75 -5.69 -10.58
CA GLU A 55 14.42 -4.87 -9.56
C GLU A 55 15.47 -3.93 -10.15
N GLU A 56 16.12 -4.32 -11.26
CA GLU A 56 17.15 -3.50 -11.92
C GLU A 56 16.51 -2.27 -12.57
N PHE A 57 15.36 -2.45 -13.23
CA PHE A 57 14.56 -1.35 -13.76
C PHE A 57 14.11 -0.40 -12.65
N LEU A 58 13.57 -0.94 -11.55
CA LEU A 58 13.10 -0.12 -10.42
C LEU A 58 14.23 0.68 -9.78
N SER A 59 15.42 0.10 -9.67
CA SER A 59 16.60 0.80 -9.11
C SER A 59 17.10 1.94 -10.01
N ARG A 60 16.83 1.88 -11.31
CA ARG A 60 17.28 2.87 -12.30
C ARG A 60 16.26 3.98 -12.54
N GLU A 61 14.98 3.64 -12.60
CA GLU A 61 13.90 4.52 -13.07
C GLU A 61 12.94 4.97 -11.95
N GLY A 62 13.11 4.43 -10.73
CA GLY A 62 12.30 4.71 -9.55
C GLY A 62 12.73 5.93 -8.75
#